data_AF-A0A2M8B2U0-F1
#
_entry.id   AF-A0A2M8B2U0-F1
#
_cell.length_a   1.000
_cell.length_b   1.000
_cell.length_c   1.000
_cell.angle_alpha   90.00
_cell.angle_beta   90.00
_cell.angle_gamma   90.00
#
_symmetry.space_group_name_H-M   'P 1'
#
loop_
_entity.id
_entity.type
_entity.pdbx_description
1 polymer ?
#
loop_
_entity_poly.entity_id
_entity_poly.type
_entity_poly.pdbx_seq_one_letter_code
_entity_poly.pdbx_strand_id
1 'polypeptide(L)'
;MSSMEGKSLAELLSSLRANIETVLLGKRESVNLAIASFIAGGHVLLEDVPGTGKTTLARALSSGISGTFRRIQFTSDLLPQDIIGVHILDADRKSFVFSPGPLFANVVLADEINRSNPRAQSALLEAMSERQVTVDNRTYPLPEPFLVIATQNPYEQHGTYPLPESQLDRFNLRLRLSYPDRDSERRLIRENNLLTMRDGIPAAMRPEQVRALRVEVDRVTVHDAIVDYIQRIAAATRRHPAVRLGASPRGAIGLKSTSQALALLSGRDHVTPGDVRRAAIPVLCHRVFPKGDAAGSEAAQAILEEVLSVVPSPL
;
A
#
# COMPACT_ATOMS: atom_id res chain seq x y z
N MET A 1 21.15 13.06 15.94
CA MET A 1 20.05 12.59 16.81
C MET A 1 19.20 13.72 17.42
N SER A 2 19.61 15.00 17.35
CA SER A 2 18.88 16.15 17.94
C SER A 2 17.79 16.81 17.05
N SER A 3 17.58 16.38 15.80
CA SER A 3 16.73 17.13 14.83
C SER A 3 15.26 16.67 14.75
N MET A 4 14.86 15.64 15.52
CA MET A 4 13.49 15.13 15.58
C MET A 4 12.73 15.60 16.82
N GLU A 5 13.43 16.05 17.86
CA GLU A 5 12.83 16.53 19.11
C GLU A 5 12.18 17.91 18.88
N GLY A 6 10.89 18.02 19.18
CA GLY A 6 10.13 19.28 19.06
C GLY A 6 9.40 19.51 17.74
N LYS A 7 9.56 18.65 16.73
CA LYS A 7 8.80 18.74 15.48
C LYS A 7 7.36 18.23 15.65
N SER A 8 6.40 18.96 15.09
CA SER A 8 5.02 18.51 14.96
C SER A 8 4.89 17.31 14.01
N LEU A 9 3.82 16.52 14.14
CA LEU A 9 3.55 15.40 13.23
C LEU A 9 3.45 15.84 11.76
N ALA A 10 2.94 17.04 11.49
CA ALA A 10 2.86 17.61 10.15
C ALA A 10 4.24 17.89 9.55
N GLU A 11 5.18 18.43 10.34
CA GLU A 11 6.56 18.69 9.89
C GLU A 11 7.32 17.38 9.63
N LEU A 12 7.10 16.36 10.47
CA LEU A 12 7.69 15.03 10.28
C LEU A 12 7.14 14.39 8.99
N LEU A 13 5.84 14.51 8.74
CA LEU A 13 5.20 13.97 7.54
C LEU A 13 5.69 14.67 6.26
N SER A 14 5.81 16.00 6.30
CA SER A 14 6.40 16.78 5.19
C SER A 14 7.87 16.40 4.95
N SER A 15 8.65 16.20 6.02
CA SER A 15 10.04 15.75 5.94
C SER A 15 10.15 14.35 5.31
N LEU A 16 9.28 13.42 5.72
CA LEU A 16 9.23 12.07 5.15
C LEU A 16 8.93 12.11 3.65
N ARG A 17 7.90 12.88 3.24
CA ARG A 17 7.56 13.06 1.82
C ARG A 17 8.74 13.63 1.03
N ALA A 18 9.33 14.73 1.51
CA ALA A 18 10.45 15.38 0.84
C ALA A 18 11.63 14.43 0.67
N ASN A 19 11.99 13.67 1.71
CA ASN A 19 13.08 12.70 1.64
C ASN A 19 12.78 11.58 0.62
N ILE A 20 11.55 11.05 0.57
CA ILE A 20 11.18 10.02 -0.42
C ILE A 20 11.26 10.59 -1.86
N GLU A 21 10.81 11.83 -2.08
CA GLU A 21 10.89 12.49 -3.38
C GLU A 21 12.33 12.70 -3.88
N THR A 22 13.34 12.68 -3.00
CA THR A 22 14.76 12.72 -3.44
C THR A 22 15.22 11.44 -4.13
N VAL A 23 14.61 10.30 -3.81
CA VAL A 23 14.99 8.98 -4.36
C VAL A 23 13.96 8.43 -5.36
N LEU A 24 12.73 8.93 -5.34
CA LEU A 24 11.68 8.66 -6.33
C LEU A 24 11.32 9.93 -7.12
N LEU A 25 12.15 10.24 -8.11
CA LEU A 25 12.00 11.43 -8.96
C LEU A 25 10.73 11.36 -9.84
N GLY A 26 10.00 12.48 -9.93
CA GLY A 26 8.83 12.62 -10.81
C GLY A 26 7.56 11.90 -10.34
N LYS A 27 7.55 11.30 -9.14
CA LYS A 27 6.48 10.37 -8.68
C LYS A 27 5.70 10.87 -7.47
N ARG A 28 5.55 12.19 -7.34
CA ARG A 28 4.95 12.83 -6.17
C ARG A 28 3.56 12.28 -5.81
N GLU A 29 2.69 12.05 -6.79
CA GLU A 29 1.35 11.54 -6.48
C GLU A 29 1.36 10.10 -5.97
N SER A 30 2.17 9.22 -6.59
CA SER A 30 2.34 7.85 -6.10
C SER A 30 2.96 7.82 -4.70
N VAL A 31 3.90 8.74 -4.40
CA VAL A 31 4.47 8.90 -3.06
C VAL A 31 3.41 9.35 -2.06
N ASN A 32 2.61 10.36 -2.39
CA ASN A 32 1.51 10.82 -1.53
C ASN A 32 0.52 9.69 -1.24
N LEU A 33 0.10 8.94 -2.25
CA LEU A 33 -0.84 7.82 -2.10
C LEU A 33 -0.23 6.68 -1.27
N ALA A 34 1.04 6.34 -1.48
CA ALA A 34 1.73 5.32 -0.70
C ALA A 34 1.84 5.72 0.79
N ILE A 35 2.23 6.97 1.07
CA ILE A 35 2.26 7.51 2.44
C ILE A 35 0.85 7.53 3.04
N ALA A 36 -0.15 7.99 2.29
CA ALA A 36 -1.55 8.03 2.72
C ALA A 36 -2.04 6.65 3.14
N SER A 37 -1.78 5.63 2.31
CA SER A 37 -2.09 4.24 2.63
C SER A 37 -1.39 3.80 3.91
N PHE A 38 -0.11 4.12 4.07
CA PHE A 38 0.67 3.70 5.22
C PHE A 38 0.15 4.29 6.55
N ILE A 39 -0.10 5.60 6.58
CA ILE A 39 -0.58 6.28 7.79
C ILE A 39 -2.06 5.93 8.09
N ALA A 40 -2.86 5.62 7.06
CA ALA A 40 -4.19 5.05 7.22
C ALA A 40 -4.18 3.55 7.63
N GLY A 41 -3.00 2.93 7.71
CA GLY A 41 -2.85 1.52 8.06
C GLY A 41 -3.24 0.53 6.97
N GLY A 42 -3.32 0.97 5.73
CA GLY A 42 -3.56 0.14 4.55
C GLY A 42 -2.30 -0.52 4.00
N HIS A 43 -2.51 -1.41 3.04
CA HIS A 43 -1.48 -2.08 2.24
C HIS A 43 -1.57 -1.64 0.78
N VAL A 44 -0.47 -1.77 0.04
CA VAL A 44 -0.36 -1.29 -1.35
C VAL A 44 -0.04 -2.46 -2.29
N LEU A 45 -0.77 -2.54 -3.40
CA LEU A 45 -0.46 -3.40 -4.53
C LEU A 45 0.13 -2.56 -5.66
N LEU A 46 1.33 -2.89 -6.12
CA LEU A 46 2.03 -2.23 -7.23
C LEU A 46 1.97 -3.09 -8.49
N GLU A 47 1.13 -2.69 -9.44
CA GLU A 47 1.10 -3.27 -10.80
C GLU A 47 2.06 -2.48 -11.68
N ASP A 48 3.18 -3.06 -12.07
CA ASP A 48 4.14 -2.34 -12.92
C ASP A 48 5.19 -3.28 -13.52
N VAL A 49 5.90 -2.78 -14.52
CA VAL A 49 7.08 -3.42 -15.08
C VAL A 49 8.30 -3.34 -14.14
N PRO A 50 9.31 -4.21 -14.32
CA PRO A 50 10.57 -4.13 -13.58
C PRO A 50 11.27 -2.77 -13.76
N GLY A 51 12.04 -2.36 -12.74
CA GLY A 51 12.85 -1.14 -12.81
C GLY A 51 12.13 0.18 -12.51
N THR A 52 10.87 0.16 -12.10
CA THR A 52 10.03 1.36 -11.84
C THR A 52 10.22 1.99 -10.45
N GLY A 53 11.16 1.50 -9.64
CA GLY A 53 11.46 2.05 -8.31
C GLY A 53 10.63 1.49 -7.15
N LYS A 54 9.98 0.33 -7.33
CA LYS A 54 9.17 -0.34 -6.28
C LYS A 54 9.97 -0.62 -5.01
N THR A 55 11.16 -1.19 -5.18
CA THR A 55 12.08 -1.49 -4.07
C THR A 55 12.57 -0.21 -3.40
N THR A 56 12.83 0.84 -4.19
CA THR A 56 13.22 2.16 -3.68
C THR A 56 12.12 2.75 -2.79
N LEU A 57 10.85 2.69 -3.22
CA LEU A 57 9.72 3.17 -2.42
C LEU A 57 9.59 2.43 -1.09
N ALA A 58 9.60 1.09 -1.12
CA ALA A 58 9.46 0.28 0.08
C ALA A 58 10.60 0.51 1.08
N ARG A 59 11.83 0.61 0.58
CA ARG A 59 13.00 0.90 1.40
C ARG A 59 12.99 2.32 1.95
N ALA A 60 12.60 3.31 1.15
CA ALA A 60 12.51 4.70 1.57
C ALA A 60 11.46 4.87 2.67
N LEU A 61 10.29 4.26 2.53
CA LEU A 61 9.26 4.27 3.58
C LEU A 61 9.75 3.66 4.89
N SER A 62 10.47 2.53 4.83
CA SER A 62 11.01 1.88 6.02
C SER A 62 12.10 2.71 6.72
N SER A 63 13.14 3.10 5.98
CA SER A 63 14.26 3.90 6.51
C SER A 63 13.81 5.28 6.98
N GLY A 64 12.86 5.90 6.28
CA GLY A 64 12.27 7.19 6.64
C GLY A 64 11.56 7.19 7.99
N ILE A 65 11.12 6.03 8.49
CA ILE A 65 10.50 5.88 9.81
C ILE A 65 11.40 5.20 10.84
N SER A 66 12.69 5.05 10.57
CA SER A 66 13.61 4.23 11.39
C SER A 66 13.10 2.80 11.63
N GLY A 67 12.34 2.26 10.68
CA GLY A 67 11.70 0.96 10.77
C GLY A 67 12.56 -0.16 10.22
N THR A 68 12.05 -1.38 10.37
CA THR A 68 12.65 -2.58 9.78
C THR A 68 12.09 -2.84 8.38
N PHE A 69 12.94 -3.33 7.48
CA PHE A 69 12.60 -3.67 6.10
C PHE A 69 12.92 -5.13 5.81
N ARG A 70 11.96 -5.84 5.21
CA ARG A 70 12.19 -7.17 4.65
C ARG A 70 11.64 -7.26 3.24
N ARG A 71 12.34 -8.00 2.38
CA ARG A 71 11.91 -8.32 1.02
C ARG A 71 11.68 -9.82 0.94
N ILE A 72 10.54 -10.22 0.40
CA ILE A 72 10.16 -11.60 0.13
C ILE A 72 9.97 -11.69 -1.38
N GLN A 73 10.72 -12.57 -2.03
CA GLN A 73 10.51 -12.90 -3.42
C GLN A 73 9.52 -14.06 -3.49
N PHE A 74 8.38 -13.85 -4.14
CA PHE A 74 7.40 -14.92 -4.31
C PHE A 74 7.82 -15.81 -5.48
N THR A 75 8.07 -17.08 -5.16
CA THR A 75 8.41 -18.14 -6.10
C THR A 75 7.40 -19.28 -5.98
N SER A 76 7.36 -20.17 -6.97
CA SER A 76 6.39 -21.28 -7.03
C SER A 76 6.55 -22.28 -5.89
N ASP A 77 7.75 -22.40 -5.34
CA ASP A 77 8.16 -23.29 -4.26
C ASP A 77 8.09 -22.65 -2.87
N LEU A 78 7.81 -21.34 -2.77
CA LEU A 78 7.72 -20.64 -1.49
C LEU A 78 6.62 -21.26 -0.62
N LEU A 79 6.98 -21.60 0.63
CA LEU A 79 6.05 -22.17 1.59
C LEU A 79 5.51 -21.08 2.53
N PRO A 80 4.29 -21.24 3.08
CA PRO A 80 3.75 -20.34 4.11
C PRO A 80 4.71 -20.09 5.27
N GLN A 81 5.39 -21.14 5.73
CA GLN A 81 6.33 -21.10 6.85
C GLN A 81 7.56 -20.21 6.59
N ASP A 82 7.99 -20.07 5.33
CA ASP A 82 9.11 -19.21 4.93
C ASP A 82 8.73 -17.72 5.02
N ILE A 83 7.42 -17.42 5.07
CA ILE A 83 6.85 -16.08 5.18
C ILE A 83 6.57 -15.77 6.66
N ILE A 84 5.88 -16.68 7.34
CA ILE A 84 5.35 -16.47 8.69
C ILE A 84 6.37 -16.79 9.80
N GLY A 85 7.30 -17.72 9.56
CA GLY A 85 8.25 -18.22 10.56
C GLY A 85 7.95 -19.65 11.01
N VAL A 86 8.89 -20.22 11.77
CA VAL A 86 8.87 -21.62 12.20
C VAL A 86 9.39 -21.76 13.63
N HIS A 87 9.06 -22.85 14.30
CA HIS A 87 9.73 -23.24 15.53
C HIS A 87 10.99 -24.04 15.22
N ILE A 88 12.15 -23.56 15.65
CA ILE A 88 13.45 -24.24 15.51
C ILE A 88 13.90 -24.80 16.85
N LEU A 89 14.60 -25.94 16.83
CA LEU A 89 15.20 -26.50 18.04
C LEU A 89 16.40 -25.63 18.45
N ASP A 90 16.26 -24.94 19.59
CA ASP A 90 17.37 -24.29 20.27
C ASP A 90 18.13 -25.38 21.05
N ALA A 91 19.35 -25.69 20.59
CA ALA A 91 20.18 -26.76 21.15
C ALA A 91 20.60 -26.50 22.60
N ASP A 92 20.82 -25.24 22.96
CA ASP A 92 21.23 -24.84 24.31
C ASP A 92 20.06 -24.95 25.29
N ARG A 93 18.88 -24.48 24.85
CA ARG A 93 17.64 -24.54 25.65
C ARG A 93 16.95 -25.89 25.61
N LYS A 94 17.37 -26.79 24.71
CA LYS A 94 16.70 -28.06 24.39
C LYS A 94 15.19 -27.87 24.18
N SER A 95 14.81 -26.78 23.53
CA SER A 95 13.41 -26.38 23.38
C SER A 95 13.15 -25.78 22.00
N PHE A 96 11.91 -25.90 21.52
CA PHE A 96 11.49 -25.30 20.28
C PHE A 96 11.18 -23.80 20.47
N VAL A 97 12.03 -22.93 19.90
CA VAL A 97 11.89 -21.47 19.96
C VAL A 97 11.36 -20.97 18.63
N PHE A 98 10.43 -20.03 18.69
CA PHE A 98 9.90 -19.39 17.49
C PHE A 98 10.97 -18.52 16.82
N SER A 99 11.27 -18.84 15.56
CA SER A 99 12.10 -18.05 14.67
C SER A 99 11.17 -17.25 13.74
N PRO A 100 11.05 -15.93 13.94
CA PRO A 100 10.13 -15.11 13.17
C PRO A 100 10.51 -15.06 11.69
N GLY A 101 9.50 -15.17 10.83
CA GLY A 101 9.66 -15.01 9.38
C GLY A 101 9.84 -13.56 8.96
N PRO A 102 10.05 -13.30 7.66
CA PRO A 102 10.22 -11.96 7.10
C PRO A 102 9.00 -11.04 7.27
N LEU A 103 7.82 -11.54 7.64
CA LEU A 103 6.68 -10.69 8.00
C LEU A 103 6.89 -9.85 9.26
N PHE A 104 7.81 -10.23 10.14
CA PHE A 104 8.11 -9.50 11.37
C PHE A 104 9.02 -8.29 11.08
N ALA A 105 8.53 -7.38 10.23
CA ALA A 105 9.15 -6.12 9.89
C ALA A 105 8.10 -5.02 9.67
N ASN A 106 8.48 -3.75 9.86
CA ASN A 106 7.55 -2.62 9.72
C ASN A 106 7.11 -2.41 8.26
N VAL A 107 8.01 -2.66 7.31
CA VAL A 107 7.70 -2.62 5.87
C VAL A 107 8.19 -3.90 5.20
N VAL A 108 7.26 -4.61 4.57
CA VAL A 108 7.52 -5.84 3.81
C VAL A 108 7.25 -5.58 2.33
N LEU A 109 8.26 -5.81 1.50
CA LEU A 109 8.10 -5.85 0.04
C LEU A 109 7.87 -7.32 -0.37
N ALA A 110 6.65 -7.64 -0.82
CA ALA A 110 6.28 -8.94 -1.36
C ALA A 110 6.32 -8.88 -2.89
N ASP A 111 7.48 -9.24 -3.47
CA ASP A 111 7.73 -9.11 -4.90
C ASP A 111 7.11 -10.27 -5.68
N GLU A 112 6.39 -9.95 -6.76
CA GLU A 112 5.78 -10.90 -7.69
C GLU A 112 4.82 -11.89 -7.01
N ILE A 113 3.91 -11.39 -6.17
CA ILE A 113 2.99 -12.20 -5.35
C ILE A 113 2.21 -13.23 -6.20
N ASN A 114 1.94 -12.93 -7.47
CA ASN A 114 1.27 -13.82 -8.41
C ASN A 114 2.14 -15.01 -8.89
N ARG A 115 3.44 -15.09 -8.58
CA ARG A 115 4.29 -16.24 -8.96
C ARG A 115 4.29 -17.38 -7.95
N SER A 116 3.72 -17.18 -6.76
CA SER A 116 3.63 -18.22 -5.74
C SER A 116 2.26 -18.90 -5.70
N ASN A 117 2.22 -20.09 -5.11
CA ASN A 117 1.00 -20.86 -4.95
C ASN A 117 -0.03 -20.14 -4.04
N PRO A 118 -1.33 -20.48 -4.15
CA PRO A 118 -2.38 -19.83 -3.35
C PRO A 118 -2.21 -19.94 -1.83
N ARG A 119 -1.51 -20.96 -1.32
CA ARG A 119 -1.29 -21.13 0.12
C ARG A 119 -0.33 -20.09 0.67
N ALA A 120 0.80 -19.86 -0.02
CA ALA A 120 1.76 -18.82 0.34
C ALA A 120 1.16 -17.41 0.22
N GLN A 121 0.39 -17.15 -0.84
CA GLN A 121 -0.38 -15.91 -0.98
C GLN A 121 -1.33 -15.70 0.20
N SER A 122 -2.10 -16.74 0.57
CA SER A 122 -3.06 -16.67 1.67
C SER A 122 -2.39 -16.35 3.01
N ALA A 123 -1.22 -16.93 3.29
CA ALA A 123 -0.48 -16.67 4.52
C ALA A 123 -0.09 -15.19 4.68
N LEU A 124 0.39 -14.55 3.60
CA LEU A 124 0.66 -13.10 3.59
C LEU A 124 -0.62 -12.29 3.81
N LEU A 125 -1.70 -12.63 3.11
CA LEU A 125 -2.95 -11.87 3.08
C LEU A 125 -3.75 -11.99 4.39
N GLU A 126 -3.66 -13.14 5.05
CA GLU A 126 -4.18 -13.35 6.41
C GLU A 126 -3.40 -12.47 7.40
N ALA A 127 -2.06 -12.51 7.36
CA ALA A 127 -1.23 -11.68 8.23
C ALA A 127 -1.46 -10.17 8.02
N MET A 128 -1.73 -9.73 6.78
CA MET A 128 -2.17 -8.36 6.48
C MET A 128 -3.49 -8.00 7.14
N SER A 129 -4.46 -8.93 7.14
CA SER A 129 -5.81 -8.68 7.66
C SER A 129 -5.83 -8.70 9.19
N GLU A 130 -5.19 -9.70 9.79
CA GLU A 130 -5.23 -9.97 11.22
C GLU A 130 -4.14 -9.21 12.01
N ARG A 131 -3.11 -8.69 11.32
CA ARG A 131 -1.92 -8.07 11.93
C ARG A 131 -1.19 -8.96 12.95
N GLN A 132 -1.38 -10.27 12.82
CA GLN A 132 -0.78 -11.28 13.66
C GLN A 132 -0.62 -12.57 12.85
N VAL A 133 0.19 -13.48 13.37
CA VAL A 133 0.45 -14.79 12.78
C VAL A 133 0.26 -15.85 13.85
N THR A 134 -0.36 -16.98 13.50
CA THR A 134 -0.45 -18.13 14.41
C THR A 134 0.40 -19.28 13.89
N VAL A 135 1.32 -19.78 14.73
CA VAL A 135 2.14 -20.97 14.47
C VAL A 135 2.01 -21.91 15.67
N ASP A 136 1.71 -23.18 15.43
CA ASP A 136 1.58 -24.22 16.47
C ASP A 136 0.71 -23.81 17.67
N ASN A 137 -0.47 -23.23 17.39
CA ASN A 137 -1.44 -22.72 18.37
C ASN A 137 -0.95 -21.54 19.23
N ARG A 138 0.14 -20.86 18.84
CA ARG A 138 0.60 -19.62 19.46
C ARG A 138 0.51 -18.47 18.48
N THR A 139 -0.13 -17.40 18.93
CA THR A 139 -0.31 -16.18 18.14
C THR A 139 0.76 -15.16 18.49
N TYR A 140 1.40 -14.62 17.46
CA TYR A 140 2.45 -13.62 17.55
C TYR A 140 1.99 -12.35 16.83
N PRO A 141 1.95 -11.19 17.51
CA PRO A 141 1.58 -9.93 16.87
C PRO A 141 2.69 -9.46 15.93
N LEU A 142 2.31 -8.84 14.81
CA LEU A 142 3.27 -8.20 13.90
C LEU A 142 3.69 -6.82 14.44
N PRO A 143 4.86 -6.29 14.01
CA PRO A 143 5.31 -4.97 14.44
C PRO A 143 4.32 -3.85 14.06
N GLU A 144 4.15 -2.86 14.93
CA GLU A 144 3.36 -1.66 14.61
C GLU A 144 4.27 -0.45 14.39
N PRO A 145 4.14 0.28 13.26
CA PRO A 145 3.23 0.04 12.15
C PRO A 145 3.69 -1.13 11.26
N PHE A 146 2.73 -1.75 10.56
CA PHE A 146 2.94 -2.82 9.59
C PHE A 146 2.41 -2.41 8.21
N LEU A 147 3.28 -2.39 7.20
CA LEU A 147 2.94 -2.12 5.80
C LEU A 147 3.44 -3.27 4.94
N VAL A 148 2.57 -3.72 4.04
CA VAL A 148 2.93 -4.64 2.95
C VAL A 148 2.78 -3.87 1.66
N ILE A 149 3.84 -3.89 0.85
CA ILE A 149 3.85 -3.47 -0.53
C ILE A 149 4.01 -4.73 -1.36
N ALA A 150 2.93 -5.21 -1.95
CA ALA A 150 2.98 -6.35 -2.87
C ALA A 150 3.19 -5.84 -4.30
N THR A 151 3.89 -6.60 -5.14
CA THR A 151 4.06 -6.27 -6.56
C THR A 151 3.50 -7.38 -7.43
N GLN A 152 2.96 -6.99 -8.58
CA GLN A 152 2.57 -7.90 -9.65
C GLN A 152 3.05 -7.34 -10.99
N ASN A 153 3.48 -8.24 -11.86
CA ASN A 153 3.79 -7.93 -13.26
C ASN A 153 2.58 -8.33 -14.12
N PRO A 154 1.83 -7.37 -14.70
CA PRO A 154 0.63 -7.68 -15.46
C PRO A 154 0.91 -8.39 -16.80
N TYR A 155 2.16 -8.35 -17.30
CA TYR A 155 2.54 -8.92 -18.59
C TYR A 155 3.04 -10.37 -18.50
N GLU A 156 3.29 -10.87 -17.30
CA GLU A 156 3.86 -12.19 -17.10
C GLU A 156 2.74 -13.19 -16.81
N GLN A 157 2.29 -13.91 -17.85
CA GLN A 157 1.15 -14.84 -17.75
C GLN A 157 1.56 -16.29 -17.48
N HIS A 158 2.80 -16.68 -17.79
CA HIS A 158 3.25 -18.07 -17.65
C HIS A 158 3.63 -18.39 -16.20
N GLY A 159 3.02 -19.45 -15.64
CA GLY A 159 3.36 -19.92 -14.29
C GLY A 159 2.90 -19.00 -13.17
N THR A 160 1.84 -18.21 -13.38
CA THR A 160 1.29 -17.31 -12.37
C THR A 160 -0.07 -17.79 -11.85
N TYR A 161 -0.34 -17.46 -10.58
CA TYR A 161 -1.58 -17.69 -9.86
C TYR A 161 -2.21 -16.31 -9.57
N PRO A 162 -3.25 -15.90 -10.32
CA PRO A 162 -3.88 -14.61 -10.10
C PRO A 162 -4.52 -14.55 -8.72
N LEU A 163 -4.50 -13.37 -8.10
CA LEU A 163 -5.19 -13.15 -6.83
C LEU A 163 -6.71 -13.16 -7.06
N PRO A 164 -7.47 -13.96 -6.30
CA PRO A 164 -8.93 -13.86 -6.30
C PRO A 164 -9.42 -12.46 -5.93
N GLU A 165 -10.63 -12.10 -6.38
CA GLU A 165 -11.26 -10.80 -6.10
C GLU A 165 -11.33 -10.48 -4.60
N SER A 166 -11.67 -11.49 -3.80
CA SER A 166 -11.72 -11.38 -2.33
C SER A 166 -10.36 -11.12 -1.69
N GLN A 167 -9.27 -11.52 -2.34
CA GLN A 167 -7.89 -11.28 -1.91
C GLN A 167 -7.42 -9.88 -2.30
N LEU A 168 -7.73 -9.43 -3.52
CA LEU A 168 -7.45 -8.07 -3.98
C LEU A 168 -8.10 -7.02 -3.05
N ASP A 169 -9.33 -7.25 -2.61
CA ASP A 169 -10.07 -6.33 -1.73
C ASP A 169 -9.37 -6.04 -0.39
N ARG A 170 -8.39 -6.86 0.02
CA ARG A 170 -7.56 -6.65 1.23
C ARG A 170 -6.49 -5.56 1.06
N PHE A 171 -6.11 -5.24 -0.17
CA PHE A 171 -5.21 -4.11 -0.44
C PHE A 171 -5.99 -2.79 -0.36
N ASN A 172 -5.48 -1.81 0.36
CA ASN A 172 -6.12 -0.51 0.44
C ASN A 172 -6.04 0.19 -0.93
N LEU A 173 -4.85 0.21 -1.52
CA LEU A 173 -4.57 0.83 -2.81
C LEU A 173 -3.98 -0.15 -3.81
N ARG A 174 -4.30 0.08 -5.08
CA ARG A 174 -3.54 -0.41 -6.22
C ARG A 174 -2.95 0.79 -6.98
N LEU A 175 -1.64 0.81 -7.14
CA LEU A 175 -0.90 1.91 -7.75
C LEU A 175 -0.05 1.43 -8.93
N ARG A 176 0.17 2.33 -9.88
CA ARG A 176 1.21 2.26 -10.90
C ARG A 176 2.21 3.40 -10.62
N LEU A 177 3.49 3.08 -10.55
CA LEU A 177 4.59 4.03 -10.47
C LEU A 177 5.05 4.49 -11.86
N SER A 178 4.88 3.66 -12.89
CA SER A 178 5.24 3.93 -14.30
C SER A 178 6.72 4.32 -14.50
N TYR A 179 7.14 4.59 -15.73
CA TYR A 179 8.46 5.19 -15.96
C TYR A 179 8.46 6.67 -15.51
N PRO A 180 9.59 7.19 -15.01
CA PRO A 180 9.71 8.62 -14.71
C PRO A 180 9.52 9.46 -15.98
N ASP A 181 9.13 10.72 -15.81
CA ASP A 181 9.11 11.68 -16.92
C ASP A 181 10.52 11.90 -17.49
N ARG A 182 10.60 12.47 -18.70
CA ARG A 182 11.86 12.66 -19.44
C ARG A 182 12.94 13.38 -18.63
N ASP A 183 12.58 14.40 -17.86
CA ASP A 183 13.54 15.21 -17.12
C ASP A 183 14.03 14.46 -15.88
N SER A 184 13.11 13.79 -15.16
CA SER A 184 13.44 12.89 -14.06
C SER A 184 14.31 11.71 -14.52
N GLU A 185 14.01 11.09 -15.66
CA GLU A 185 14.79 10.00 -16.24
C GLU A 185 16.20 10.46 -16.63
N ARG A 186 16.31 11.61 -17.31
CA ARG A 186 17.60 12.21 -17.66
C ARG A 186 18.44 12.48 -16.41
N ARG A 187 17.82 12.93 -15.32
CA ARG A 187 18.49 13.15 -14.04
C ARG A 187 19.00 11.84 -13.42
N LEU A 188 18.18 10.79 -13.41
CA LEU A 188 18.60 9.46 -12.96
C LEU A 188 19.81 8.92 -13.73
N ILE A 189 19.79 9.05 -15.06
CA ILE A 189 20.89 8.61 -15.93
C ILE A 189 22.18 9.39 -15.63
N ARG A 190 22.08 10.71 -15.45
CA ARG A 190 23.23 11.57 -15.17
C ARG A 190 23.85 11.31 -13.81
N GLU A 191 23.02 11.18 -12.78
CA GLU A 191 23.50 11.08 -11.41
C GLU A 191 24.01 9.68 -11.06
N ASN A 192 23.64 8.64 -11.83
CA ASN A 192 24.00 7.24 -11.60
C ASN A 192 23.81 6.78 -10.13
N ASN A 193 22.83 7.39 -9.45
CA ASN A 193 22.61 7.32 -8.01
C ASN A 193 21.91 6.02 -7.55
N LEU A 194 21.95 4.96 -8.37
CA LEU A 194 21.32 3.68 -8.05
C LEU A 194 21.88 3.06 -6.76
N LEU A 195 23.16 3.32 -6.44
CA LEU A 195 23.79 2.87 -5.19
C LEU A 195 23.25 3.65 -3.97
N THR A 196 23.13 4.97 -4.07
CA THR A 196 22.58 5.84 -3.02
C THR A 196 21.13 5.49 -2.68
N MET A 197 20.36 5.01 -3.65
CA MET A 197 19.00 4.48 -3.44
C MET A 197 18.95 3.16 -2.64
N ARG A 198 20.06 2.39 -2.58
CA ARG A 198 20.11 1.12 -1.83
C ARG A 198 20.20 1.32 -0.32
N ASP A 199 20.72 2.46 0.12
CA ASP A 199 20.93 2.75 1.55
C ASP A 199 19.68 3.34 2.22
N GLY A 200 18.65 3.65 1.44
CA GLY A 200 17.41 4.25 1.91
C GLY A 200 17.49 5.77 1.98
N ILE A 201 16.74 6.37 2.90
CA ILE A 201 16.70 7.81 3.12
C ILE A 201 16.98 8.14 4.59
N PRO A 202 17.41 9.37 4.91
CA PRO A 202 17.49 9.81 6.29
C PRO A 202 16.14 9.65 7.00
N ALA A 203 16.18 9.10 8.21
CA ALA A 203 15.00 8.97 9.05
C ALA A 203 14.36 10.34 9.32
N ALA A 204 13.10 10.46 8.96
CA ALA A 204 12.26 11.63 9.24
C ALA A 204 11.48 11.46 10.55
N MET A 205 11.10 10.23 10.90
CA MET A 205 10.34 9.91 12.10
C MET A 205 10.67 8.51 12.63
N ARG A 206 10.00 8.10 13.72
CA ARG A 206 10.05 6.78 14.35
C ARG A 206 8.72 6.02 14.18
N PRO A 207 8.69 4.69 14.38
CA PRO A 207 7.48 3.88 14.29
C PRO A 207 6.31 4.41 15.15
N GLU A 208 6.59 4.89 16.35
CA GLU A 208 5.58 5.37 17.30
C GLU A 208 4.88 6.64 16.80
N GLN A 209 5.59 7.46 16.02
CA GLN A 209 5.04 8.68 15.41
C GLN A 209 4.13 8.35 14.23
N VAL A 210 4.39 7.26 13.49
CA VAL A 210 3.46 6.75 12.47
C VAL A 210 2.16 6.26 13.12
N ARG A 211 2.26 5.59 14.27
CA ARG A 211 1.07 5.19 15.04
C ARG A 211 0.28 6.42 15.51
N ALA A 212 0.95 7.47 15.97
CA ALA A 212 0.30 8.72 16.33
C ALA A 212 -0.38 9.39 15.11
N LEU A 213 0.26 9.38 13.94
CA LEU A 213 -0.33 9.85 12.69
C LEU A 213 -1.62 9.09 12.33
N ARG A 214 -1.69 7.77 12.56
CA ARG A 214 -2.92 7.00 12.33
C ARG A 214 -4.09 7.52 13.16
N VAL A 215 -3.85 7.85 14.43
CA VAL A 215 -4.87 8.45 15.31
C VAL A 215 -5.32 9.81 14.77
N GLU A 216 -4.39 10.62 14.26
CA GLU A 216 -4.74 11.91 13.65
C GLU A 216 -5.52 11.75 12.33
N VAL A 217 -5.21 10.74 11.50
CA VAL A 217 -6.01 10.40 10.32
C VAL A 217 -7.46 10.10 10.70
N ASP A 218 -7.67 9.31 11.76
CA ASP A 218 -9.02 8.96 12.23
C ASP A 218 -9.79 10.19 12.75
N ARG A 219 -9.09 11.22 13.24
CA ARG A 219 -9.67 12.49 13.71
C ARG A 219 -10.01 13.48 12.59
N VAL A 220 -9.49 13.31 11.38
CA VAL A 220 -9.82 14.20 10.25
C VAL A 220 -11.32 14.15 9.99
N THR A 221 -11.96 15.31 9.98
CA THR A 221 -13.41 15.46 9.84
C THR A 221 -13.88 15.00 8.47
N VAL A 222 -14.91 14.15 8.45
CA VAL A 222 -15.61 13.74 7.23
C VAL A 222 -17.06 14.16 7.38
N HIS A 223 -17.44 15.26 6.74
CA HIS A 223 -18.82 15.76 6.78
C HIS A 223 -19.77 14.79 6.05
N ASP A 224 -21.06 14.81 6.43
CA ASP A 224 -22.07 13.93 5.84
C ASP A 224 -22.18 14.06 4.32
N ALA A 225 -21.99 15.26 3.78
CA ALA A 225 -21.95 15.49 2.33
C ALA A 225 -20.83 14.70 1.63
N ILE A 226 -19.68 14.51 2.29
CA ILE A 226 -18.57 13.70 1.79
C ILE A 226 -18.88 12.21 1.93
N VAL A 227 -19.50 11.79 3.04
CA VAL A 227 -19.94 10.40 3.24
C VAL A 227 -20.96 10.01 2.17
N ASP A 228 -21.95 10.85 1.93
CA ASP A 228 -22.95 10.68 0.87
C ASP A 228 -22.30 10.67 -0.53
N TYR A 229 -21.32 11.54 -0.79
CA TYR A 229 -20.56 11.51 -2.05
C TYR A 229 -19.83 10.17 -2.27
N ILE A 230 -19.16 9.64 -1.23
CA ILE A 230 -18.52 8.31 -1.28
C ILE A 230 -19.55 7.20 -1.53
N GLN A 231 -20.71 7.26 -0.86
CA GLN A 231 -21.79 6.31 -1.06
C GLN A 231 -22.34 6.37 -2.50
N ARG A 232 -22.53 7.56 -3.05
CA ARG A 232 -22.98 7.76 -4.44
C ARG A 232 -21.99 7.18 -5.44
N ILE A 233 -20.68 7.40 -5.26
CA ILE A 233 -19.63 6.78 -6.08
C ILE A 233 -19.75 5.25 -6.01
N ALA A 234 -19.76 4.68 -4.79
CA ALA A 234 -19.84 3.23 -4.63
C ALA A 234 -21.12 2.65 -5.26
N ALA A 235 -22.27 3.30 -5.07
CA ALA A 235 -23.54 2.86 -5.64
C ALA A 235 -23.59 3.00 -7.17
N ALA A 236 -22.94 4.03 -7.74
CA ALA A 236 -22.81 4.19 -9.18
C ALA A 236 -22.00 3.03 -9.78
N THR A 237 -20.89 2.61 -9.16
CA THR A 237 -20.13 1.43 -9.64
C THR A 237 -20.97 0.15 -9.64
N ARG A 238 -21.84 -0.04 -8.64
CA ARG A 238 -22.70 -1.24 -8.52
C ARG A 238 -23.84 -1.27 -9.54
N ARG A 239 -24.30 -0.10 -9.98
CA ARG A 239 -25.39 0.05 -10.97
C ARG A 239 -24.88 0.20 -12.40
N HIS A 240 -23.57 0.34 -12.59
CA HIS A 240 -22.98 0.55 -13.90
C HIS A 240 -23.21 -0.69 -14.80
N PRO A 241 -23.74 -0.52 -16.04
CA PRO A 241 -24.15 -1.64 -16.88
C PRO A 241 -22.99 -2.57 -17.26
N ALA A 242 -21.78 -2.00 -17.42
CA ALA A 242 -20.56 -2.74 -17.75
C ALA A 242 -19.87 -3.41 -16.54
N VAL A 243 -20.41 -3.28 -15.32
CA VAL A 243 -19.80 -3.85 -14.11
C VAL A 243 -20.51 -5.14 -13.72
N ARG A 244 -19.72 -6.21 -13.48
CA ARG A 244 -20.19 -7.47 -12.90
C ARG A 244 -20.29 -7.39 -11.38
N LEU A 245 -19.27 -6.80 -10.76
CA LEU A 245 -19.20 -6.60 -9.31
C LEU A 245 -18.63 -5.21 -9.02
N GLY A 246 -19.43 -4.36 -8.37
CA GLY A 246 -19.03 -3.00 -7.99
C GLY A 246 -18.33 -2.93 -6.64
N ALA A 247 -17.99 -1.71 -6.22
CA ALA A 247 -17.22 -1.47 -5.01
C ALA A 247 -17.91 -2.04 -3.75
N SER A 248 -17.16 -2.81 -2.95
CA SER A 248 -17.59 -3.36 -1.67
C SER A 248 -17.77 -2.26 -0.59
N PRO A 249 -18.45 -2.53 0.54
CA PRO A 249 -18.41 -1.63 1.71
C PRO A 249 -16.98 -1.36 2.18
N ARG A 250 -16.09 -2.36 2.10
CA ARG A 250 -14.65 -2.19 2.40
C ARG A 250 -14.00 -1.17 1.45
N GLY A 251 -14.36 -1.18 0.17
CA GLY A 251 -13.91 -0.17 -0.80
C GLY A 251 -14.35 1.24 -0.43
N ALA A 252 -15.60 1.43 0.02
CA ALA A 252 -16.08 2.74 0.50
C ALA A 252 -15.36 3.20 1.77
N ILE A 253 -15.10 2.29 2.71
CA ILE A 253 -14.33 2.57 3.94
C ILE A 253 -12.88 2.94 3.60
N GLY A 254 -12.23 2.19 2.71
CA GLY A 254 -10.88 2.48 2.22
C GLY A 254 -10.80 3.82 1.48
N LEU A 255 -11.87 4.20 0.78
CA LEU A 255 -11.95 5.50 0.11
C LEU A 255 -12.02 6.63 1.14
N LYS A 256 -12.83 6.48 2.18
CA LYS A 256 -12.89 7.43 3.30
C LYS A 256 -11.53 7.58 3.99
N SER A 257 -10.93 6.48 4.46
CA SER A 257 -9.68 6.53 5.23
C SER A 257 -8.51 7.06 4.41
N THR A 258 -8.42 6.70 3.13
CA THR A 258 -7.41 7.26 2.23
C THR A 258 -7.63 8.77 2.01
N SER A 259 -8.88 9.20 1.87
CA SER A 259 -9.21 10.64 1.73
C SER A 259 -8.86 11.45 2.97
N GLN A 260 -9.10 10.89 4.17
CA GLN A 260 -8.68 11.49 5.45
C GLN A 260 -7.15 11.63 5.51
N ALA A 261 -6.41 10.58 5.12
CA ALA A 261 -4.95 10.62 5.08
C ALA A 261 -4.40 11.63 4.06
N LEU A 262 -5.04 11.78 2.90
CA LEU A 262 -4.67 12.80 1.90
C LEU A 262 -4.94 14.23 2.40
N ALA A 263 -6.03 14.44 3.12
CA ALA A 263 -6.32 15.72 3.77
C ALA A 263 -5.25 16.08 4.80
N LEU A 264 -4.89 15.13 5.67
CA LEU A 264 -3.83 15.30 6.67
C LEU A 264 -2.47 15.61 6.01
N LEU A 265 -2.11 14.88 4.94
CA LEU A 265 -0.91 15.13 4.13
C LEU A 265 -0.87 16.51 3.48
N SER A 266 -2.04 17.11 3.27
CA SER A 266 -2.22 18.46 2.74
C SER A 266 -2.27 19.52 3.85
N GLY A 267 -2.10 19.14 5.12
CA GLY A 267 -2.18 20.03 6.27
C GLY A 267 -3.61 20.46 6.63
N ARG A 268 -4.62 19.71 6.19
CA ARG A 268 -6.04 19.97 6.48
C ARG A 268 -6.58 18.98 7.51
N ASP A 269 -7.56 19.45 8.28
CA ASP A 269 -8.28 18.72 9.32
C ASP A 269 -9.65 18.20 8.87
N HIS A 270 -10.02 18.41 7.60
CA HIS A 270 -11.26 17.94 7.00
C HIS A 270 -11.05 17.45 5.57
N VAL A 271 -11.85 16.48 5.16
CA VAL A 271 -11.85 15.91 3.80
C VAL A 271 -12.60 16.81 2.83
N THR A 272 -12.02 17.00 1.64
CA THR A 272 -12.65 17.71 0.51
C THR A 272 -13.07 16.72 -0.59
N PRO A 273 -13.97 17.12 -1.50
CA PRO A 273 -14.30 16.30 -2.67
C PRO A 273 -13.09 15.97 -3.55
N GLY A 274 -12.09 16.86 -3.58
CA GLY A 274 -10.83 16.65 -4.28
C GLY A 274 -10.03 15.46 -3.74
N ASP A 275 -9.99 15.27 -2.41
CA ASP A 275 -9.33 14.12 -1.80
C ASP A 275 -9.99 12.81 -2.19
N VAL A 276 -11.33 12.79 -2.18
CA VAL A 276 -12.12 11.62 -2.60
C VAL A 276 -11.87 11.31 -4.08
N ARG A 277 -11.86 12.31 -4.96
CA ARG A 277 -11.57 12.11 -6.39
C ARG A 277 -10.16 11.55 -6.61
N ARG A 278 -9.15 12.08 -5.90
CA ARG A 278 -7.76 11.59 -5.98
C ARG A 278 -7.62 10.14 -5.51
N ALA A 279 -8.33 9.77 -4.44
CA ALA A 279 -8.28 8.42 -3.88
C ALA A 279 -9.14 7.40 -4.65
N ALA A 280 -10.18 7.83 -5.35
CA ALA A 280 -11.20 6.94 -5.92
C ALA A 280 -10.63 5.85 -6.84
N ILE A 281 -9.83 6.21 -7.85
CA ILE A 281 -9.28 5.21 -8.79
C ILE A 281 -8.29 4.26 -8.08
N PRO A 282 -7.26 4.76 -7.36
CA PRO A 282 -6.34 3.90 -6.61
C PRO A 282 -7.01 2.95 -5.62
N VAL A 283 -8.10 3.36 -4.99
CA VAL A 283 -8.83 2.54 -4.01
C VAL A 283 -9.77 1.55 -4.71
N LEU A 284 -10.45 1.95 -5.79
CA LEU A 284 -11.58 1.18 -6.32
C LEU A 284 -11.23 0.32 -7.54
N CYS A 285 -10.13 0.58 -8.26
CA CYS A 285 -9.84 -0.08 -9.54
C CYS A 285 -9.64 -1.60 -9.42
N HIS A 286 -9.23 -2.11 -8.26
CA HIS A 286 -9.13 -3.54 -7.96
C HIS A 286 -10.33 -4.11 -7.20
N ARG A 287 -11.40 -3.31 -7.06
CA ARG A 287 -12.67 -3.64 -6.38
C ARG A 287 -13.88 -3.51 -7.30
N VAL A 288 -13.69 -3.02 -8.52
CA VAL A 288 -14.70 -2.93 -9.57
C VAL A 288 -14.29 -3.88 -10.68
N PHE A 289 -15.12 -4.87 -10.94
CA PHE A 289 -14.85 -5.94 -11.89
C PHE A 289 -15.76 -5.80 -13.11
N PRO A 290 -15.21 -5.47 -14.30
CA PRO A 290 -15.98 -5.34 -15.53
C PRO A 290 -16.58 -6.67 -16.00
N LYS A 291 -17.60 -6.59 -16.87
CA LYS A 291 -18.14 -7.73 -17.63
C LYS A 291 -17.32 -7.99 -18.90
N GLY A 292 -17.31 -9.24 -19.37
CA GLY A 292 -16.78 -9.63 -20.68
C GLY A 292 -15.30 -10.00 -20.70
N ASP A 293 -14.82 -10.43 -21.87
CA ASP A 293 -13.47 -11.01 -22.05
C ASP A 293 -12.33 -9.98 -21.99
N ALA A 294 -12.65 -8.69 -22.17
CA ALA A 294 -11.73 -7.56 -21.96
C ALA A 294 -11.70 -7.08 -20.49
N ALA A 295 -12.21 -7.89 -19.54
CA ALA A 295 -12.21 -7.55 -18.12
C ALA A 295 -10.77 -7.47 -17.58
N GLY A 296 -10.41 -6.30 -17.06
CA GLY A 296 -9.07 -6.05 -16.55
C GLY A 296 -8.95 -4.72 -15.82
N SER A 297 -7.72 -4.46 -15.35
CA SER A 297 -7.33 -3.26 -14.60
C SER A 297 -7.70 -1.96 -15.35
N GLU A 298 -7.47 -1.92 -16.66
CA GLU A 298 -7.72 -0.75 -17.51
C GLU A 298 -9.21 -0.47 -17.73
N ALA A 299 -10.00 -1.51 -18.00
CA ALA A 299 -11.45 -1.37 -18.12
C ALA A 299 -12.11 -0.91 -16.81
N ALA A 300 -11.63 -1.41 -15.66
CA ALA A 300 -12.09 -0.94 -14.36
C ALA A 300 -11.76 0.55 -14.12
N GLN A 301 -10.57 0.99 -14.53
CA GLN A 301 -10.18 2.39 -14.46
C GLN A 301 -11.07 3.28 -15.34
N ALA A 302 -11.31 2.91 -16.60
CA ALA A 302 -12.15 3.67 -17.52
C ALA A 302 -13.60 3.83 -16.98
N ILE A 303 -14.17 2.76 -16.42
CA ILE A 303 -15.49 2.80 -15.78
C ILE A 303 -15.49 3.76 -14.57
N LEU A 304 -14.42 3.75 -13.77
CA LEU A 304 -14.31 4.65 -12.62
C LEU A 304 -14.18 6.11 -13.06
N GLU A 305 -13.45 6.40 -14.13
CA GLU A 305 -13.36 7.74 -14.71
C GLU A 305 -14.75 8.23 -15.19
N GLU A 306 -15.51 7.37 -15.86
CA GLU A 306 -16.90 7.66 -16.26
C GLU A 306 -17.78 7.94 -15.03
N VAL A 307 -17.76 7.05 -14.04
CA VAL A 307 -18.52 7.22 -12.79
C VAL A 307 -18.17 8.55 -12.10
N LEU A 308 -16.89 8.89 -12.00
CA LEU A 308 -16.46 10.15 -11.37
C LEU A 308 -16.87 11.38 -12.18
N SER A 309 -17.03 11.27 -13.50
CA SER A 309 -17.50 12.37 -14.35
C SER A 309 -18.99 12.66 -14.17
N VAL A 310 -19.80 11.63 -13.88
CA VAL A 310 -21.26 11.72 -13.77
C VAL A 310 -21.73 11.99 -12.34
N VAL A 311 -21.03 11.46 -11.32
CA VAL A 311 -21.42 11.67 -9.92
C VAL A 311 -21.05 13.11 -9.48
N PRO A 312 -22.03 13.96 -9.14
CA PRO A 312 -21.75 15.36 -8.81
C PRO A 312 -21.07 15.45 -7.44
N SER A 313 -19.98 16.22 -7.39
CA SER A 313 -19.35 16.57 -6.11
C SER A 313 -20.29 17.45 -5.28
N PRO A 314 -20.29 17.31 -3.94
CA PRO A 314 -21.03 18.24 -3.10
C PRO A 314 -20.45 19.65 -3.24
N LEU A 315 -21.32 20.65 -3.09
CA LEU A 315 -20.99 22.06 -3.07
C LEU A 315 -20.27 22.44 -1.78
#